data_AF-A0A1H3L9X7-F1
#
_entry.id   AF-A0A1H3L9X7-F1
#
_cell.length_a   1.000
_cell.length_b   1.000
_cell.length_c   1.000
_cell.angle_alpha   90.00
_cell.angle_beta   90.00
_cell.angle_gamma   90.00
#
_symmetry.space_group_name_H-M   'P 1'
#
loop_
_entity.id
_entity.type
_entity.pdbx_description
1 polymer ?
#
loop_
_entity_poly.entity_id
_entity_poly.type
_entity_poly.pdbx_seq_one_letter_code
_entity_poly.pdbx_strand_id
1 'polypeptide(L)'
;MFTTTTGTPLGHVYYGHNLFRKAVASAGLPEGTTSHDLRHHFASLLLAAGESVIGVAERLGHDDASLVLSTYGHLMPDSEDRTRRAVDAAWGAAGAACAPDVPQGVRSVR
;
A
#
# COMPACT_ATOMS: atom_id res chain seq x y z
N MET A 1 -15.96 6.03 -21.61
CA MET A 1 -17.30 5.59 -21.16
C MET A 1 -17.58 4.24 -21.78
N PHE A 2 -18.04 3.25 -21.01
CA PHE A 2 -18.38 1.92 -21.54
C PHE A 2 -19.84 1.87 -21.96
N THR A 3 -20.08 1.57 -23.23
CA THR A 3 -21.41 1.59 -23.85
C THR A 3 -21.74 0.26 -24.50
N THR A 4 -23.03 0.00 -24.68
CA THR A 4 -23.53 -1.08 -25.53
C THR A 4 -23.36 -0.70 -27.01
N THR A 5 -23.56 -1.66 -27.91
CA THR A 5 -23.54 -1.43 -29.37
C THR A 5 -24.54 -0.36 -29.83
N THR A 6 -25.58 -0.09 -29.04
CA THR A 6 -26.59 0.96 -29.30
C THR A 6 -26.20 2.33 -28.72
N GLY A 7 -25.02 2.46 -28.10
CA GLY A 7 -24.54 3.72 -27.50
C GLY A 7 -25.06 3.98 -26.08
N THR A 8 -25.87 3.08 -25.53
CA THR A 8 -26.43 3.22 -24.17
C THR A 8 -25.35 2.89 -23.12
N PRO A 9 -25.28 3.60 -21.98
CA PRO A 9 -24.36 3.24 -20.90
C PRO A 9 -24.60 1.79 -20.43
N LEU A 10 -23.51 1.06 -20.17
CA LEU A 10 -23.60 -0.26 -19.56
C LEU A 10 -24.11 -0.16 -18.12
N GLY A 11 -25.28 -0.73 -17.85
CA GLY A 11 -25.87 -0.75 -16.52
C GLY A 11 -25.16 -1.71 -15.56
N HIS A 12 -25.15 -1.38 -14.27
CA HIS A 12 -24.50 -2.16 -13.21
C HIS A 12 -24.95 -3.63 -13.17
N VAL A 13 -26.26 -3.87 -13.25
CA VAL A 13 -26.84 -5.24 -13.22
C VAL A 13 -26.37 -6.06 -14.42
N TYR A 14 -26.39 -5.46 -15.61
CA TYR A 14 -25.96 -6.14 -16.83
C TYR A 14 -24.46 -6.46 -16.79
N TYR A 15 -23.65 -5.49 -16.36
CA TYR A 15 -22.21 -5.68 -16.17
C TYR A 15 -21.92 -6.83 -15.19
N GLY A 16 -22.46 -6.79 -13.97
CA GLY A 16 -22.17 -7.79 -12.94
C GLY A 16 -22.67 -9.18 -13.33
N HIS A 17 -23.95 -9.29 -13.68
CA HIS A 17 -24.61 -10.58 -13.86
C HIS A 17 -24.24 -11.29 -15.17
N ASN A 18 -24.03 -10.52 -16.25
CA ASN A 18 -23.89 -11.08 -17.60
C ASN A 18 -22.47 -11.02 -18.16
N LEU A 19 -21.68 -10.01 -17.79
CA LEU A 19 -20.32 -9.85 -18.30
C LEU A 19 -19.30 -10.33 -17.28
N PHE A 20 -19.29 -9.74 -16.09
CA PHE A 20 -18.27 -9.97 -15.09
C PHE A 20 -18.30 -11.40 -14.55
N ARG A 21 -19.48 -11.92 -14.19
CA ARG A 21 -19.62 -13.32 -13.75
C ARG A 21 -19.11 -14.33 -14.77
N LYS A 22 -19.32 -14.07 -16.07
CA LYS A 22 -18.78 -14.94 -17.13
C LYS A 22 -17.26 -14.85 -17.21
N ALA A 23 -16.71 -13.65 -17.06
CA ALA A 23 -15.26 -13.44 -17.02
C ALA A 23 -14.63 -14.16 -15.82
N VAL A 24 -15.24 -14.07 -14.63
CA VAL A 24 -14.83 -14.79 -13.41
C VAL A 24 -14.79 -16.30 -13.67
N ALA A 25 -15.86 -16.85 -14.24
CA ALA A 25 -15.92 -18.27 -14.58
C ALA A 25 -14.85 -18.68 -15.61
N SER A 26 -14.64 -17.87 -16.65
CA SER A 26 -13.60 -18.16 -17.65
C SER A 26 -12.17 -18.05 -17.12
N ALA A 27 -11.95 -17.21 -16.09
CA ALA A 27 -10.67 -17.04 -15.43
C ALA A 27 -10.41 -18.10 -14.35
N GLY A 28 -11.38 -18.98 -14.07
CA GLY A 28 -11.27 -20.00 -13.02
C GLY A 28 -11.24 -19.42 -11.61
N LEU A 29 -11.76 -18.21 -11.41
CA LEU A 29 -11.83 -17.55 -10.11
C LEU A 29 -13.04 -18.08 -9.29
N PRO A 30 -13.00 -17.99 -7.95
CA PRO A 30 -14.09 -18.42 -7.09
C PRO A 30 -15.42 -17.80 -7.48
N GLU A 31 -16.50 -18.59 -7.41
CA GLU A 31 -17.85 -18.07 -7.60
C GLU A 31 -18.15 -16.98 -6.56
N GLY A 32 -18.78 -15.90 -7.03
CA GLY A 32 -19.05 -14.74 -6.18
C GLY A 32 -17.95 -13.69 -6.18
N THR A 33 -16.79 -13.92 -6.82
CA THR A 33 -15.80 -12.86 -7.05
C THR A 33 -16.46 -11.67 -7.75
N THR A 34 -16.25 -10.48 -7.21
CA THR A 34 -16.82 -9.21 -7.68
C THR A 34 -15.72 -8.28 -8.21
N SER A 35 -16.12 -7.22 -8.91
CA SER A 35 -15.19 -6.15 -9.30
C SER A 35 -14.61 -5.39 -8.10
N HIS A 36 -15.29 -5.42 -6.95
CA HIS A 36 -14.80 -4.84 -5.71
C HIS A 36 -13.63 -5.65 -5.14
N ASP A 37 -13.65 -6.97 -5.27
CA ASP A 37 -12.53 -7.82 -4.84
C ASP A 37 -11.27 -7.55 -5.66
N LEU A 38 -11.42 -7.29 -6.97
CA LEU A 38 -10.30 -6.86 -7.80
C LEU A 38 -9.76 -5.48 -7.37
N ARG A 39 -10.64 -4.57 -6.95
CA ARG A 39 -10.24 -3.27 -6.40
C ARG A 39 -9.48 -3.43 -5.08
N HIS A 40 -9.93 -4.33 -4.20
CA HIS A 40 -9.20 -4.69 -2.98
C HIS A 40 -7.85 -5.31 -3.27
N HIS A 41 -7.78 -6.22 -4.25
CA HIS A 41 -6.54 -6.84 -4.67
C HIS A 41 -5.53 -5.81 -5.21
N PHE A 42 -5.99 -4.87 -6.05
CA PHE A 42 -5.16 -3.79 -6.55
C PHE A 42 -4.58 -2.92 -5.44
N ALA A 43 -5.40 -2.52 -4.46
CA ALA A 43 -4.94 -1.76 -3.30
C ALA A 43 -3.90 -2.54 -2.48
N SER A 44 -4.17 -3.82 -2.24
CA SER A 44 -3.29 -4.73 -1.50
C SER A 44 -1.93 -4.87 -2.19
N LEU A 45 -1.90 -5.00 -3.52
CA LEU A 45 -0.66 -5.08 -4.31
C LEU A 45 0.19 -3.81 -4.20
N LEU A 46 -0.43 -2.64 -4.32
CA LEU A 46 0.30 -1.36 -4.22
C LEU A 46 0.92 -1.18 -2.84
N LEU A 47 0.15 -1.51 -1.81
CA LEU A 47 0.59 -1.43 -0.42
C LEU A 47 1.72 -2.43 -0.13
N ALA A 48 1.61 -3.67 -0.59
CA ALA A 48 2.67 -4.66 -0.47
C ALA A 48 3.96 -4.22 -1.21
N ALA A 49 3.84 -3.47 -2.31
CA ALA A 49 4.97 -2.89 -3.03
C ALA A 49 5.59 -1.66 -2.34
N GLY A 50 5.01 -1.18 -1.24
CA GLY A 50 5.50 -0.03 -0.48
C GLY A 50 5.03 1.34 -1.00
N GLU A 51 3.98 1.38 -1.82
CA GLU A 51 3.35 2.64 -2.23
C GLU A 51 2.77 3.40 -1.02
N SER A 52 2.74 4.73 -1.10
CA SER A 52 2.19 5.56 -0.03
C SER A 52 0.66 5.38 0.10
N VAL A 53 0.14 5.43 1.33
CA VAL A 53 -1.31 5.33 1.59
C VAL A 53 -2.10 6.41 0.84
N ILE A 54 -1.56 7.63 0.76
CA ILE A 54 -2.15 8.74 0.01
C ILE A 54 -2.17 8.42 -1.50
N GLY A 55 -1.04 7.97 -2.06
CA GLY A 55 -0.98 7.60 -3.48
C GLY A 55 -1.91 6.45 -3.84
N VAL A 56 -2.11 5.48 -2.94
CA VAL A 56 -3.13 4.43 -3.11
C VAL A 56 -4.54 5.02 -3.06
N ALA A 57 -4.84 5.89 -2.09
CA ALA A 57 -6.15 6.55 -1.97
C ALA A 57 -6.50 7.38 -3.22
N GLU A 58 -5.55 8.17 -3.73
CA GLU A 58 -5.70 8.95 -4.96
C GLU A 58 -6.01 8.06 -6.17
N ARG A 59 -5.28 6.95 -6.34
CA ARG A 59 -5.53 5.99 -7.44
C ARG A 59 -6.88 5.30 -7.33
N LEU A 60 -7.36 5.09 -6.11
CA LEU A 60 -8.71 4.56 -5.86
C LEU A 60 -9.79 5.65 -6.01
N GLY A 61 -9.41 6.93 -6.04
CA GLY A 61 -10.35 8.05 -6.01
C GLY A 61 -11.07 8.17 -4.66
N HIS A 62 -10.38 7.86 -3.56
CA HIS A 62 -10.88 8.13 -2.22
C HIS A 62 -10.46 9.55 -1.81
N ASP A 63 -11.44 10.37 -1.44
CA ASP A 63 -11.16 11.70 -0.87
C ASP A 63 -10.52 11.61 0.52
N ASP A 64 -10.79 10.51 1.24
CA ASP A 64 -10.23 10.23 2.56
C ASP A 64 -9.31 9.00 2.54
N ALA A 65 -8.02 9.25 2.76
CA ALA A 65 -6.99 8.21 2.85
C ALA A 65 -7.10 7.35 4.12
N SER A 66 -7.84 7.79 5.15
CA SER A 66 -8.07 7.03 6.38
C SER A 66 -8.76 5.69 6.10
N LEU A 67 -9.62 5.65 5.08
CA LEU A 67 -10.30 4.43 4.62
C LEU A 67 -9.31 3.36 4.12
N VAL A 68 -8.23 3.78 3.47
CA VAL A 68 -7.20 2.87 2.99
C VAL A 68 -6.41 2.33 4.18
N LEU A 69 -6.04 3.20 5.13
CA LEU A 69 -5.32 2.79 6.32
C LEU A 69 -6.13 1.82 7.19
N SER A 70 -7.42 2.10 7.40
CA SER A 70 -8.29 1.23 8.20
C SER A 70 -8.52 -0.14 7.55
N THR A 71 -8.66 -0.18 6.22
CA THR A 71 -8.94 -1.41 5.48
C THR A 71 -7.69 -2.26 5.28
N TYR A 72 -6.54 -1.64 4.98
CA TYR A 72 -5.36 -2.35 4.49
C TYR A 72 -4.08 -2.13 5.32
N GLY A 73 -4.13 -1.35 6.41
CA GLY A 73 -2.94 -1.03 7.21
C GLY A 73 -2.17 -2.25 7.70
N HIS A 74 -2.86 -3.39 7.88
CA HIS A 74 -2.26 -4.67 8.27
C HIS A 74 -1.39 -5.33 7.19
N LEU A 75 -1.48 -4.91 5.94
CA LEU A 75 -0.66 -5.41 4.83
C LEU A 75 0.66 -4.64 4.68
N MET A 76 0.83 -3.55 5.43
CA MET A 76 2.04 -2.76 5.35
C MET A 76 3.22 -3.56 5.89
N PRO A 77 4.31 -3.69 5.12
CA PRO A 77 5.49 -4.39 5.60
C PRO A 77 6.05 -3.67 6.82
N ASP A 78 6.47 -4.46 7.82
CA ASP A 78 7.10 -3.92 9.01
C ASP A 78 8.24 -2.97 8.63
N SER A 79 8.15 -1.75 9.15
CA SER A 79 8.97 -0.64 8.73
C SER A 79 10.00 -0.26 9.79
N GLU A 80 10.06 -0.97 10.93
CA GLU A 80 10.94 -0.62 12.03
C GLU A 80 12.41 -0.54 11.59
N ASP A 81 12.92 -1.54 10.90
CA ASP A 81 14.31 -1.56 10.43
C ASP A 81 14.59 -0.50 9.35
N ARG A 82 13.63 -0.24 8.46
CA ARG A 82 13.75 0.81 7.44
C ARG A 82 13.75 2.19 8.08
N THR A 83 12.88 2.40 9.07
CA THR A 83 12.75 3.64 9.83
C THR A 83 14.01 3.89 10.63
N ARG A 84 14.52 2.88 11.33
CA ARG A 84 15.79 2.96 12.07
C ARG A 84 16.92 3.36 11.14
N ARG A 85 17.09 2.67 10.00
CA ARG A 85 18.13 3.01 9.01
C ARG A 85 17.99 4.41 8.43
N ALA A 86 16.77 4.87 8.16
CA ALA A 86 16.54 6.22 7.64
C ALA A 86 16.94 7.29 8.66
N VAL A 87 16.60 7.07 9.92
CA VAL A 87 16.96 7.94 11.05
C VAL A 87 18.48 7.92 11.29
N ASP A 88 19.09 6.74 11.33
CA ASP A 88 20.54 6.57 11.46
C ASP A 88 21.31 7.21 10.30
N ALA A 89 20.79 7.16 9.07
CA ALA A 89 21.39 7.82 7.92
C ALA A 89 21.31 9.35 8.02
N ALA A 90 20.16 9.88 8.46
CA ALA A 90 19.96 11.31 8.64
C ALA A 90 20.88 11.90 9.72
N TRP A 91 21.15 11.16 10.80
CA TRP A 91 22.03 11.59 11.88
C TRP A 91 23.49 11.15 11.72
N GLY A 92 23.77 10.05 11.03
CA GLY A 92 25.11 9.51 10.79
C GLY A 92 25.98 10.42 9.92
N ALA A 93 25.38 11.19 9.02
CA ALA A 93 26.08 12.24 8.28
C ALA A 93 26.50 13.44 9.17
N ALA A 94 25.85 13.63 10.33
CA ALA A 94 26.17 14.68 11.30
C ALA A 94 27.03 14.19 12.48
N GLY A 95 27.09 12.87 12.73
CA GLY A 95 27.72 12.26 13.91
C GLY A 95 29.26 12.22 13.90
N ALA A 96 29.90 12.28 12.74
CA ALA A 96 31.37 12.24 12.65
C ALA A 96 32.05 13.52 13.21
N ALA A 97 31.31 14.61 13.37
CA ALA A 97 31.83 15.88 13.88
C ALA A 97 31.41 16.21 15.33
N CYS A 98 30.43 15.49 15.90
CA CYS A 98 29.74 15.93 17.12
C CYS A 98 29.99 15.09 18.38
N ALA A 99 30.77 14.01 18.31
CA ALA A 99 31.24 13.36 19.53
C ALA A 99 32.60 13.97 19.93
N PRO A 100 32.68 14.87 20.94
CA PRO A 100 33.98 15.26 21.49
C PRO A 100 34.66 14.00 22.04
N ASP A 101 35.96 13.88 21.79
CA ASP A 101 36.79 12.79 22.28
C ASP A 101 36.69 12.76 23.81
N VAL A 102 35.97 11.78 24.36
CA VAL A 102 35.87 11.58 25.80
C VAL A 102 37.13 10.82 26.20
N PRO A 103 38.09 11.43 26.90
CA PRO A 103 39.27 10.71 27.33
C PRO A 103 38.83 9.55 28.24
N GLN A 104 39.06 8.33 27.77
CA GLN A 104 38.84 7.11 28.53
C GLN A 104 39.83 7.12 29.70
N GLY A 105 39.43 7.72 30.82
CA GLY A 105 40.23 7.80 32.02
C GLY A 105 40.67 6.40 32.44
N VAL A 106 41.98 6.19 32.43
CA VAL A 106 42.65 4.98 32.91
C VAL A 106 42.10 4.65 34.30
N ARG A 107 41.32 3.57 34.41
CA ARG A 107 40.96 3.00 35.70
C ARG A 107 42.23 2.44 36.32
N SER A 108 42.82 3.21 37.23
CA SER A 108 43.81 2.74 38.19
C SER A 108 43.18 1.63 39.03
N VAL A 109 43.50 0.38 38.70
CA VAL A 109 43.26 -0.77 39.57
C VAL A 109 44.08 -0.55 40.85
N ARG A 110 43.39 -0.56 42.00
CA ARG A 110 44.00 -0.61 43.32
C ARG A 110 43.56 -1.89 44.01
#